data_AF-A0A7S4E7L0-F1
#
_entry.id   AF-A0A7S4E7L0-F1
#
_cell.length_a   1.000
_cell.length_b   1.000
_cell.length_c   1.000
_cell.angle_alpha   90.00
_cell.angle_beta   90.00
_cell.angle_gamma   90.00
#
_symmetry.space_group_name_H-M   'P 1'
#
loop_
_entity.id
_entity.type
_entity.pdbx_description
1 polymer ?
#
loop_
_entity_poly.entity_id
_entity_poly.type
_entity_poly.pdbx_seq_one_letter_code
_entity_poly.pdbx_strand_id
1 'polypeptide(L)'
;MMADQEDEPAATDLELPTDSSSEAESDSSSEAAPPSQARCTESSDSDDNDEMPSLEDDRGTIAPAARADMAPEEPETVLEDNETARAPAPVNDEDANPTKEAKCVEAISAAAANLVCPIAQALPTDPVTAEDGHIYERGAIESWFRAKDGDPTSPITGARMGTRLLEAHQVRNTIEALVKSGAVDSELATAWRQKLKDETWVKETRAKAEVGDGGAMCLLGAWYGSGMKGLAKDLVQSRAWYERSAAARNPKGLGSFAECLLTGAGGSQDITLGLVIVTQAAELGSDFGAYALSEAFFFGNYGLQKNSAQARFWLKKVVDGECKFKNLHKDHVALAANMLTVMDAPRQSRDV
;
A
#
# COMPACT_ATOMS: atom_id res chain seq x y z
N MET A 1 28.30 45.03 49.76
CA MET A 1 29.60 45.61 50.19
C MET A 1 30.28 44.55 51.05
N MET A 2 31.54 44.21 50.70
CA MET A 2 32.51 43.34 51.40
C MET A 2 32.15 41.83 51.38
N ALA A 3 32.82 40.91 50.66
CA ALA A 3 34.25 40.61 50.42
C ALA A 3 34.99 40.09 51.67
N ASP A 4 35.88 39.13 51.42
CA ASP A 4 36.84 38.39 52.28
C ASP A 4 36.37 36.95 52.63
N GLN A 5 36.91 35.82 52.12
CA GLN A 5 38.25 35.35 51.70
C GLN A 5 38.96 34.51 52.81
N GLU A 6 39.17 33.21 52.48
CA GLU A 6 40.11 32.15 52.94
C GLU A 6 39.96 31.49 54.33
N ASP A 7 39.83 30.14 54.31
CA ASP A 7 40.85 29.24 54.89
C ASP A 7 40.58 27.76 54.50
N GLU A 8 41.50 27.19 53.72
CA GLU A 8 41.90 25.76 53.63
C GLU A 8 43.37 25.73 54.10
N PRO A 9 44.00 24.65 54.63
CA PRO A 9 43.89 23.25 54.15
C PRO A 9 44.12 22.13 55.21
N ALA A 10 43.97 20.86 54.83
CA ALA A 10 44.86 19.77 55.29
C ALA A 10 44.65 18.48 54.49
N ALA A 11 45.72 18.07 53.80
CA ALA A 11 45.89 16.84 53.05
C ALA A 11 45.97 15.59 53.94
N THR A 12 45.68 14.43 53.36
CA THR A 12 46.53 13.25 53.55
C THR A 12 46.35 12.25 52.40
N ASP A 13 47.48 12.00 51.76
CA ASP A 13 47.74 11.05 50.68
C ASP A 13 47.53 9.59 51.09
N LEU A 14 47.16 8.75 50.12
CA LEU A 14 47.76 7.42 50.01
C LEU A 14 47.64 6.88 48.58
N GLU A 15 48.79 6.93 47.92
CA GLU A 15 49.16 6.38 46.63
C GLU A 15 49.45 4.87 46.69
N LEU A 16 49.04 4.18 45.60
CA LEU A 16 49.75 3.10 44.84
C LEU A 16 49.96 1.72 45.52
N PRO A 17 50.20 0.59 44.79
CA PRO A 17 50.74 0.41 43.42
C PRO A 17 49.88 -0.51 42.50
N THR A 18 49.87 -0.45 41.16
CA THR A 18 50.88 -0.63 40.08
C THR A 18 51.66 -1.95 40.09
N ASP A 19 51.25 -2.88 39.22
CA ASP A 19 52.09 -3.45 38.13
C ASP A 19 51.15 -4.27 37.22
N SER A 20 51.08 -4.07 35.90
CA SER A 20 52.10 -4.42 34.88
C SER A 20 52.31 -5.94 34.87
N SER A 21 52.25 -6.71 33.80
CA SER A 21 52.22 -6.57 32.34
C SER A 21 51.58 -7.92 31.88
N SER A 22 50.99 -8.08 30.70
CA SER A 22 51.68 -8.06 29.42
C SER A 22 50.65 -8.38 28.33
N GLU A 23 50.73 -7.63 27.22
CA GLU A 23 50.78 -8.14 25.83
C GLU A 23 49.66 -9.11 25.37
N ALA A 24 49.01 -8.96 24.24
CA ALA A 24 49.37 -8.24 23.02
C ALA A 24 48.18 -8.40 22.05
N GLU A 25 48.02 -7.41 21.16
CA GLU A 25 47.55 -7.57 19.77
C GLU A 25 46.08 -8.05 19.58
N SER A 26 45.25 -7.53 18.70
CA SER A 26 45.45 -6.71 17.50
C SER A 26 44.08 -6.24 17.01
N ASP A 27 44.09 -5.13 16.29
CA ASP A 27 43.06 -4.60 15.41
C ASP A 27 42.06 -5.62 14.84
N SER A 28 40.79 -5.25 14.84
CA SER A 28 40.05 -5.09 13.58
C SER A 28 38.67 -4.52 13.86
N SER A 29 38.50 -3.27 13.47
CA SER A 29 37.21 -2.71 13.11
C SER A 29 36.51 -3.62 12.11
N SER A 30 35.44 -4.30 12.52
CA SER A 30 34.38 -4.66 11.59
C SER A 30 33.09 -4.05 12.09
N GLU A 31 32.84 -2.85 11.58
CA GLU A 31 31.54 -2.23 11.48
C GLU A 31 30.50 -3.31 11.14
N ALA A 32 29.66 -3.66 12.11
CA ALA A 32 28.56 -4.57 11.89
C ALA A 32 27.62 -3.89 10.91
N ALA A 33 27.66 -4.33 9.65
CA ALA A 33 26.71 -3.91 8.63
C ALA A 33 25.28 -4.14 9.18
N PRO A 34 24.39 -3.15 9.09
CA PRO A 34 23.02 -3.32 9.54
C PRO A 34 22.38 -4.46 8.73
N PRO A 35 21.44 -5.22 9.32
CA PRO A 35 20.69 -6.22 8.56
C PRO A 35 20.11 -5.51 7.34
N SER A 36 20.37 -6.08 6.16
CA SER A 36 19.84 -5.60 4.90
C SER A 36 18.35 -5.36 5.09
N GLN A 37 17.98 -4.08 5.13
CA GLN A 37 16.61 -3.66 5.21
C GLN A 37 15.88 -4.36 4.07
N ALA A 38 15.07 -5.35 4.40
CA ALA A 38 13.91 -5.68 3.59
C ALA A 38 13.07 -4.39 3.61
N ARG A 39 13.43 -3.47 2.70
CA ARG A 39 12.68 -2.25 2.47
C ARG A 39 11.28 -2.72 2.13
N CYS A 40 10.29 -2.12 2.79
CA CYS A 40 9.01 -1.91 2.14
C CYS A 40 9.34 -1.42 0.73
N THR A 41 9.10 -2.24 -0.28
CA THR A 41 9.48 -1.97 -1.67
C THR A 41 8.97 -0.59 -2.05
N GLU A 42 9.87 0.39 -2.06
CA GLU A 42 9.67 1.67 -2.72
C GLU A 42 10.03 1.49 -4.18
N SER A 43 9.04 1.80 -5.04
CA SER A 43 9.17 2.13 -6.47
C SER A 43 9.65 0.97 -7.36
N SER A 44 9.18 0.79 -8.58
CA SER A 44 8.56 1.67 -9.56
C SER A 44 7.91 0.78 -10.61
N ASP A 45 6.77 1.20 -11.16
CA ASP A 45 6.26 0.84 -12.48
C ASP A 45 6.54 -0.59 -12.96
N SER A 46 5.81 -1.57 -12.41
CA SER A 46 5.36 -2.70 -13.21
C SER A 46 3.85 -2.59 -13.34
N ASP A 47 3.41 -2.40 -14.59
CA ASP A 47 2.04 -2.64 -15.03
C ASP A 47 1.69 -4.13 -14.80
N ASP A 48 1.54 -4.54 -13.54
CA ASP A 48 0.79 -5.72 -13.21
C ASP A 48 -0.68 -5.34 -13.38
N ASN A 49 -1.17 -5.59 -14.59
CA ASN A 49 -2.58 -5.78 -14.86
C ASN A 49 -3.09 -6.89 -13.94
N ASP A 50 -3.41 -6.55 -12.70
CA ASP A 50 -4.39 -7.28 -11.90
C ASP A 50 -5.75 -7.03 -12.56
N GLU A 51 -5.94 -7.70 -13.70
CA GLU A 51 -7.26 -7.98 -14.23
C GLU A 51 -8.06 -8.65 -13.11
N MET A 52 -9.31 -8.22 -12.92
CA MET A 52 -10.20 -8.74 -11.89
C MET A 52 -10.05 -10.27 -11.82
N PRO A 53 -9.53 -10.86 -10.72
CA PRO A 53 -9.32 -12.29 -10.67
C PRO A 53 -10.67 -12.99 -10.87
N SER A 54 -10.76 -13.74 -11.97
CA SER A 54 -11.93 -14.56 -12.26
C SER A 54 -12.09 -15.58 -11.14
N LEU A 55 -13.29 -15.56 -10.56
CA LEU A 55 -13.78 -16.41 -9.49
C LEU A 55 -13.43 -17.89 -9.76
N GLU A 56 -12.45 -18.42 -9.03
CA GLU A 56 -12.41 -19.85 -8.73
C GLU A 56 -12.81 -20.04 -7.27
N ASP A 57 -13.90 -20.80 -7.09
CA ASP A 57 -14.52 -21.13 -5.80
C ASP A 57 -13.52 -21.79 -4.85
N ASP A 58 -13.12 -21.09 -3.78
CA ASP A 58 -12.53 -21.72 -2.60
C ASP A 58 -13.49 -21.51 -1.41
N ARG A 59 -14.59 -22.27 -1.42
CA ARG A 59 -15.57 -22.30 -0.32
C ARG A 59 -15.02 -23.11 0.85
N GLY A 60 -14.14 -22.46 1.62
CA GLY A 60 -13.82 -22.87 2.98
C GLY A 60 -15.04 -22.65 3.89
N THR A 61 -15.58 -23.75 4.41
CA THR A 61 -16.78 -23.82 5.24
C THR A 61 -16.64 -23.00 6.54
N ILE A 62 -17.51 -22.01 6.76
CA ILE A 62 -17.72 -21.38 8.07
C ILE A 62 -19.19 -21.58 8.46
N ALA A 63 -19.39 -22.19 9.64
CA ALA A 63 -20.71 -22.47 10.22
C ALA A 63 -21.45 -21.17 10.63
N PRO A 64 -22.79 -21.10 10.48
CA PRO A 64 -23.54 -19.90 10.83
C PRO A 64 -23.89 -19.85 12.32
N ALA A 65 -23.67 -18.69 12.94
CA ALA A 65 -24.24 -18.34 14.24
C ALA A 65 -25.68 -17.82 14.05
N ALA A 66 -26.55 -18.27 14.95
CA ALA A 66 -28.00 -18.19 14.92
C ALA A 66 -28.59 -16.76 14.85
N ARG A 67 -29.68 -16.62 14.09
CA ARG A 67 -30.63 -15.52 14.21
C ARG A 67 -32.06 -16.07 14.14
N ALA A 68 -32.88 -15.58 15.06
CA ALA A 68 -34.20 -16.09 15.44
C ALA A 68 -35.29 -15.88 14.37
N ASP A 69 -36.26 -16.79 14.43
CA ASP A 69 -37.59 -16.79 13.80
C ASP A 69 -38.32 -15.44 13.84
N MET A 70 -39.00 -15.09 12.73
CA MET A 70 -40.47 -14.91 12.69
C MET A 70 -40.93 -14.66 11.25
N ALA A 71 -41.89 -15.46 10.78
CA ALA A 71 -42.62 -15.28 9.52
C ALA A 71 -44.09 -14.86 9.83
N PRO A 72 -45.00 -14.73 8.84
CA PRO A 72 -45.58 -13.46 8.39
C PRO A 72 -47.07 -13.32 8.71
N GLU A 73 -47.66 -12.11 8.68
CA GLU A 73 -49.10 -11.91 8.37
C GLU A 73 -49.37 -10.51 7.81
N GLU A 74 -50.05 -10.45 6.65
CA GLU A 74 -50.85 -9.31 6.18
C GLU A 74 -52.21 -9.31 6.91
N PRO A 75 -52.96 -8.19 6.97
CA PRO A 75 -54.00 -8.06 5.94
C PRO A 75 -54.28 -6.63 5.44
N GLU A 76 -54.86 -6.63 4.25
CA GLU A 76 -55.44 -5.53 3.48
C GLU A 76 -56.40 -4.63 4.28
N THR A 77 -56.27 -3.31 4.10
CA THR A 77 -57.42 -2.40 4.20
C THR A 77 -57.39 -1.39 3.07
N VAL A 78 -58.37 -1.54 2.18
CA VAL A 78 -58.77 -0.61 1.12
C VAL A 78 -59.30 0.67 1.74
N LEU A 79 -58.75 1.82 1.34
CA LEU A 79 -59.46 3.11 1.35
C LEU A 79 -59.13 3.85 0.05
N GLU A 80 -60.17 3.95 -0.78
CA GLU A 80 -60.22 4.74 -2.01
C GLU A 80 -60.23 6.23 -1.65
N ASP A 81 -59.24 6.98 -2.11
CA ASP A 81 -59.35 8.43 -2.26
C ASP A 81 -59.07 8.83 -3.71
N ASN A 82 -60.16 9.26 -4.34
CA ASN A 82 -60.28 9.79 -5.68
C ASN A 82 -59.66 11.20 -5.75
N GLU A 83 -58.38 11.26 -6.13
CA GLU A 83 -57.81 12.48 -6.71
C GLU A 83 -57.63 12.30 -8.22
N THR A 84 -58.41 13.09 -8.95
CA THR A 84 -58.43 13.24 -10.40
C THR A 84 -57.02 13.50 -10.95
N ALA A 85 -56.28 12.43 -11.26
CA ALA A 85 -55.01 12.48 -11.96
C ALA A 85 -55.26 12.95 -13.40
N ARG A 86 -54.93 14.22 -13.66
CA ARG A 86 -54.71 14.74 -15.01
C ARG A 86 -53.63 13.87 -15.65
N ALA A 87 -54.00 13.07 -16.64
CA ALA A 87 -53.06 12.26 -17.41
C ALA A 87 -51.88 13.13 -17.86
N PRO A 88 -50.61 12.70 -17.67
CA PRO A 88 -49.50 13.35 -18.35
C PRO A 88 -49.78 13.21 -19.84
N ALA A 89 -49.80 14.34 -20.54
CA ALA A 89 -49.92 14.37 -21.99
C ALA A 89 -48.84 13.45 -22.59
N PRO A 90 -49.14 12.71 -23.67
CA PRO A 90 -48.13 11.91 -24.35
C PRO A 90 -47.00 12.85 -24.76
N VAL A 91 -45.83 12.64 -24.17
CA VAL A 91 -44.60 13.27 -24.64
C VAL A 91 -44.29 12.54 -25.93
N ASN A 92 -44.63 13.16 -27.06
CA ASN A 92 -44.27 12.63 -28.37
C ASN A 92 -42.74 12.65 -28.45
N ASP A 93 -42.12 11.47 -28.45
CA ASP A 93 -40.70 11.23 -28.72
C ASP A 93 -40.36 11.47 -30.22
N GLU A 94 -40.80 12.60 -30.79
CA GLU A 94 -40.58 12.94 -32.21
C GLU A 94 -39.60 14.12 -32.42
N ASP A 95 -38.90 14.58 -31.37
CA ASP A 95 -38.05 15.78 -31.43
C ASP A 95 -36.59 15.55 -30.98
N ALA A 96 -36.11 14.30 -31.02
CA ALA A 96 -34.68 14.00 -30.97
C ALA A 96 -34.03 14.43 -32.31
N ASN A 97 -33.81 15.74 -32.47
CA ASN A 97 -33.10 16.27 -33.61
C ASN A 97 -31.60 15.96 -33.45
N PRO A 98 -31.01 15.06 -34.26
CA PRO A 98 -29.63 14.61 -34.09
C PRO A 98 -28.62 15.76 -34.20
N THR A 99 -29.00 16.88 -34.84
CA THR A 99 -28.14 18.09 -34.88
C THR A 99 -28.14 18.93 -33.62
N LYS A 100 -29.16 18.85 -32.75
CA LYS A 100 -29.14 19.53 -31.43
C LYS A 100 -28.29 18.74 -30.44
N GLU A 101 -28.45 17.43 -30.42
CA GLU A 101 -27.67 16.52 -29.56
C GLU A 101 -26.18 16.60 -29.87
N ALA A 102 -25.80 16.58 -31.16
CA ALA A 102 -24.41 16.75 -31.58
C ALA A 102 -23.82 18.10 -31.14
N LYS A 103 -24.56 19.21 -31.28
CA LYS A 103 -24.13 20.54 -30.82
C LYS A 103 -24.00 20.63 -29.30
N CYS A 104 -24.88 19.95 -28.56
CA CYS A 104 -24.78 19.86 -27.10
C CYS A 104 -23.52 19.09 -26.67
N VAL A 105 -23.22 17.96 -27.31
CA VAL A 105 -22.01 17.18 -27.05
C VAL A 105 -20.75 18.00 -27.38
N GLU A 106 -20.75 18.71 -28.50
CA GLU A 106 -19.64 19.59 -28.90
C GLU A 106 -19.42 20.73 -27.89
N ALA A 107 -20.48 21.38 -27.43
CA ALA A 107 -20.41 22.44 -26.42
C ALA A 107 -19.91 21.91 -25.06
N ILE A 108 -20.33 20.70 -24.67
CA ILE A 108 -19.87 20.05 -23.42
C ILE A 108 -18.40 19.67 -23.53
N SER A 109 -17.98 19.13 -24.68
CA SER A 109 -16.57 18.80 -24.95
C SER A 109 -15.68 20.05 -24.92
N ALA A 110 -16.13 21.15 -25.55
CA ALA A 110 -15.43 22.44 -25.50
C ALA A 110 -15.35 23.01 -24.08
N ALA A 111 -16.39 22.84 -23.26
CA ALA A 111 -16.36 23.23 -21.85
C ALA A 111 -15.39 22.35 -21.04
N ALA A 112 -15.33 21.05 -21.32
CA ALA A 112 -14.42 20.11 -20.68
C ALA A 112 -12.95 20.40 -20.99
N ALA A 113 -12.64 20.96 -22.17
CA ALA A 113 -11.29 21.39 -22.54
C ALA A 113 -10.73 22.45 -21.57
N ASN A 114 -11.56 23.31 -20.98
CA ASN A 114 -11.13 24.30 -19.98
C ASN A 114 -10.80 23.69 -18.62
N LEU A 115 -11.16 22.43 -18.39
CA LEU A 115 -10.89 21.70 -17.15
C LEU A 115 -9.63 20.82 -17.26
N VAL A 116 -8.99 20.80 -18.43
CA VAL A 116 -7.77 20.03 -18.68
C VAL A 116 -6.60 20.67 -17.96
N CYS A 117 -5.81 19.85 -17.26
CA CYS A 117 -4.59 20.31 -16.62
C CYS A 117 -3.55 20.69 -17.68
N PRO A 118 -3.01 21.93 -17.67
CA PRO A 118 -2.01 22.36 -18.65
C PRO A 118 -0.68 21.59 -18.60
N ILE A 119 -0.32 21.02 -17.45
CA ILE A 119 0.92 20.23 -17.30
C ILE A 119 0.69 18.78 -17.73
N ALA A 120 -0.37 18.15 -17.21
CA ALA A 120 -0.65 16.73 -17.42
C ALA A 120 -1.33 16.45 -18.76
N GLN A 121 -1.87 17.47 -19.43
CA GLN A 121 -2.61 17.36 -20.70
C GLN A 121 -3.78 16.36 -20.64
N ALA A 122 -4.36 16.19 -19.45
CA ALA A 122 -5.48 15.30 -19.17
C ALA A 122 -6.41 15.94 -18.13
N LEU A 123 -7.60 15.37 -17.94
CA LEU A 123 -8.48 15.79 -16.85
C LEU A 123 -7.80 15.46 -15.50
N PRO A 124 -7.61 16.44 -14.61
CA PRO A 124 -6.92 16.25 -13.33
C PRO A 124 -7.78 15.43 -12.37
N THR A 125 -7.26 14.30 -11.88
CA THR A 125 -7.90 13.40 -10.92
C THR A 125 -7.92 13.97 -9.49
N ASP A 126 -6.96 14.81 -9.15
CA ASP A 126 -6.94 15.60 -7.91
C ASP A 126 -6.78 17.10 -8.23
N PRO A 127 -7.87 17.76 -8.70
CA PRO A 127 -7.80 19.13 -9.17
C PRO A 127 -7.55 20.12 -8.04
N VAL A 128 -6.57 20.98 -8.25
CA VAL A 128 -6.23 22.13 -7.39
C VAL A 128 -6.20 23.41 -8.20
N THR A 129 -6.55 24.51 -7.55
CA THR A 129 -6.40 25.86 -8.12
C THR A 129 -5.17 26.51 -7.51
N ALA A 130 -4.25 26.95 -8.36
CA ALA A 130 -3.07 27.69 -7.94
C ALA A 130 -3.35 29.21 -7.91
N GLU A 131 -2.43 30.01 -7.36
CA GLU A 131 -2.63 31.46 -7.20
C GLU A 131 -2.81 32.24 -8.51
N ASP A 132 -2.40 31.67 -9.64
CA ASP A 132 -2.59 32.23 -10.97
C ASP A 132 -4.02 32.00 -11.52
N GLY A 133 -4.87 31.32 -10.75
CA GLY A 133 -6.27 31.08 -11.09
C GLY A 133 -6.51 29.87 -11.98
N HIS A 134 -5.46 29.15 -12.38
CA HIS A 134 -5.59 27.96 -13.23
C HIS A 134 -5.75 26.68 -12.42
N ILE A 135 -6.34 25.67 -13.06
CA ILE A 135 -6.59 24.35 -12.51
C ILE A 135 -5.45 23.43 -12.93
N TYR A 136 -4.91 22.69 -11.97
CA TYR A 136 -3.85 21.71 -12.18
C TYR A 136 -4.18 20.39 -11.50
N GLU A 137 -3.55 19.32 -11.98
CA GLU A 137 -3.38 18.08 -11.23
C GLU A 137 -2.37 18.35 -10.12
N ARG A 138 -2.71 18.03 -8.86
CA ARG A 138 -1.87 18.38 -7.70
C ARG A 138 -0.45 17.86 -7.86
N GLY A 139 -0.29 16.58 -8.16
CA GLY A 139 1.03 15.95 -8.30
C GLY A 139 1.89 16.62 -9.37
N ALA A 140 1.26 17.08 -10.46
CA ALA A 140 1.96 17.72 -11.57
C ALA A 140 2.46 19.13 -11.20
N ILE A 141 1.62 19.94 -10.55
CA ILE A 141 2.02 21.30 -10.15
C ILE A 141 3.01 21.29 -8.97
N GLU A 142 2.88 20.35 -8.03
CA GLU A 142 3.86 20.18 -6.96
C GLU A 142 5.23 19.76 -7.51
N SER A 143 5.24 18.84 -8.48
CA SER A 143 6.48 18.43 -9.16
C SER A 143 7.10 19.59 -9.93
N TRP A 144 6.28 20.42 -10.59
CA TRP A 144 6.74 21.65 -11.26
C TRP A 144 7.41 22.62 -10.29
N PHE A 145 6.83 22.85 -9.11
CA PHE A 145 7.43 23.70 -8.09
C PHE A 145 8.75 23.12 -7.54
N ARG A 146 8.88 21.80 -7.43
CA ARG A 146 10.11 21.15 -6.96
C ARG A 146 11.23 21.13 -8.00
N ALA A 147 10.89 21.02 -9.28
CA ALA A 147 11.86 20.86 -10.37
C ALA A 147 12.59 22.17 -10.72
N LYS A 148 12.07 23.32 -10.30
CA LYS A 148 12.61 24.62 -10.68
C LYS A 148 13.52 25.17 -9.59
N ASP A 149 14.78 25.43 -9.94
CA ASP A 149 15.68 26.19 -9.08
C ASP A 149 15.24 27.66 -9.04
N GLY A 150 14.75 28.11 -7.88
CA GLY A 150 14.37 29.50 -7.63
C GLY A 150 12.91 29.69 -7.24
N ASP A 151 12.39 30.89 -7.48
CA ASP A 151 11.03 31.25 -7.07
C ASP A 151 9.96 30.48 -7.87
N PRO A 152 8.83 30.10 -7.25
CA PRO A 152 7.75 29.41 -7.94
C PRO A 152 7.15 30.31 -9.03
N THR A 153 6.82 29.71 -10.18
CA THR A 153 6.23 30.42 -11.32
C THR A 153 5.07 29.66 -11.92
N SER A 154 4.13 30.40 -12.50
CA SER A 154 3.03 29.82 -13.27
C SER A 154 3.55 29.00 -14.46
N PRO A 155 3.12 27.74 -14.61
CA PRO A 155 3.45 26.91 -15.78
C PRO A 155 2.97 27.50 -17.11
N ILE A 156 1.95 28.34 -17.09
CA ILE A 156 1.34 28.91 -18.31
C ILE A 156 1.99 30.26 -18.64
N THR A 157 2.04 31.16 -17.66
CA THR A 157 2.44 32.56 -17.90
C THR A 157 3.90 32.83 -17.62
N GLY A 158 4.58 31.95 -16.88
CA GLY A 158 5.95 32.16 -16.38
C GLY A 158 6.07 33.24 -15.30
N ALA A 159 4.98 33.90 -14.90
CA ALA A 159 4.98 34.91 -13.86
C ALA A 159 5.28 34.29 -12.48
N ARG A 160 5.94 35.05 -11.60
CA ARG A 160 6.20 34.64 -10.21
C ARG A 160 4.88 34.51 -9.45
N MET A 161 4.74 33.43 -8.70
CA MET A 161 3.56 33.15 -7.87
C MET A 161 3.96 32.39 -6.60
N GLY A 162 3.08 32.33 -5.60
CA GLY A 162 3.26 31.47 -4.43
C GLY A 162 2.97 29.99 -4.73
N THR A 163 3.23 29.14 -3.74
CA THR A 163 3.00 27.69 -3.81
C THR A 163 1.67 27.26 -3.22
N ARG A 164 0.80 28.21 -2.85
CA ARG A 164 -0.49 27.88 -2.24
C ARG A 164 -1.40 27.22 -3.27
N LEU A 165 -1.89 26.03 -2.94
CA LEU A 165 -2.86 25.27 -3.71
C LEU A 165 -4.18 25.20 -2.94
N LEU A 166 -5.28 25.51 -3.63
CA LEU A 166 -6.63 25.41 -3.09
C LEU A 166 -7.35 24.20 -3.69
N GLU A 167 -8.05 23.44 -2.85
CA GLU A 167 -8.86 22.32 -3.28
C GLU A 167 -9.99 22.76 -4.21
N ALA A 168 -10.03 22.25 -5.44
CA ALA A 168 -11.06 22.60 -6.42
C ALA A 168 -12.22 21.59 -6.40
N HIS A 169 -12.95 21.50 -5.28
CA HIS A 169 -14.04 20.52 -5.11
C HIS A 169 -15.13 20.61 -6.19
N GLN A 170 -15.53 21.83 -6.58
CA GLN A 170 -16.57 22.01 -7.61
C GLN A 170 -16.10 21.53 -8.99
N VAL A 171 -14.82 21.77 -9.31
CA VAL A 171 -14.20 21.27 -10.54
C VAL A 171 -14.18 19.75 -10.53
N ARG A 172 -13.75 19.13 -9.41
CA ARG A 172 -13.75 17.68 -9.23
C ARG A 172 -15.12 17.07 -9.50
N ASN A 173 -16.17 17.62 -8.87
CA ASN A 173 -17.54 17.14 -9.03
C ASN A 173 -18.04 17.30 -10.47
N THR A 174 -17.66 18.40 -11.14
CA THR A 174 -18.03 18.65 -12.53
C THR A 174 -17.34 17.66 -13.46
N ILE A 175 -16.04 17.44 -13.30
CA ILE A 175 -15.30 16.44 -14.09
C ILE A 175 -15.89 15.05 -13.89
N GLU A 176 -16.17 14.67 -12.64
CA GLU A 176 -16.78 13.37 -12.33
C GLU A 176 -18.13 13.19 -13.02
N ALA A 177 -19.00 14.20 -12.99
CA ALA A 177 -20.30 14.18 -13.65
C ALA A 177 -20.17 14.02 -15.17
N LEU A 178 -19.24 14.77 -15.78
CA LEU A 178 -18.96 14.71 -17.22
C LEU A 178 -18.40 13.35 -17.67
N VAL A 179 -17.53 12.75 -16.86
CA VAL A 179 -16.98 11.42 -17.13
C VAL A 179 -18.06 10.35 -17.00
N LYS A 180 -18.90 10.42 -15.95
CA LYS A 180 -20.01 9.48 -15.73
C LYS A 180 -21.09 9.56 -16.82
N SER A 181 -21.35 10.75 -17.36
CA SER A 181 -22.31 10.92 -18.45
C SER A 181 -21.78 10.46 -19.81
N GLY A 182 -20.49 10.11 -19.92
CA GLY A 182 -19.85 9.75 -21.18
C GLY A 182 -19.70 10.91 -22.15
N ALA A 183 -19.80 12.15 -21.67
CA ALA A 183 -19.79 13.35 -22.52
C ALA A 183 -18.37 13.84 -22.85
N VAL A 184 -17.34 13.26 -22.22
CA VAL A 184 -15.93 13.58 -22.48
C VAL A 184 -15.29 12.48 -23.31
N ASP A 185 -14.40 12.89 -24.20
CA ASP A 185 -13.56 12.01 -25.00
C ASP A 185 -12.87 10.90 -24.18
N SER A 186 -12.63 9.77 -24.83
CA SER A 186 -12.05 8.58 -24.22
C SER A 186 -10.67 8.86 -23.64
N GLU A 187 -9.81 9.56 -24.36
CA GLU A 187 -8.40 9.74 -23.99
C GLU A 187 -8.23 10.63 -22.75
N LEU A 188 -8.89 11.80 -22.74
CA LEU A 188 -8.82 12.76 -21.62
C LEU A 188 -9.36 12.22 -20.30
N ALA A 189 -10.32 11.29 -20.37
CA ALA A 189 -10.98 10.70 -19.20
C ALA A 189 -10.39 9.36 -18.77
N THR A 190 -9.34 8.83 -19.43
CA THR A 190 -8.72 7.53 -19.10
C THR A 190 -8.32 7.40 -17.64
N ALA A 191 -7.47 8.32 -17.14
CA ALA A 191 -7.00 8.33 -15.77
C ALA A 191 -8.15 8.45 -14.76
N TRP A 192 -9.17 9.26 -15.08
CA TRP A 192 -10.37 9.40 -14.27
C TRP A 192 -11.21 8.13 -14.21
N ARG A 193 -11.42 7.44 -15.34
CA ARG A 193 -12.13 6.16 -15.36
C ARG A 193 -11.36 5.10 -14.58
N GLN A 194 -10.03 5.08 -14.67
CA GLN A 194 -9.21 4.19 -13.87
C GLN A 194 -9.37 4.48 -12.38
N LYS A 195 -9.33 5.75 -11.98
CA LYS A 195 -9.60 6.16 -10.60
C LYS A 195 -10.98 5.69 -10.11
N LEU A 196 -12.03 5.86 -10.91
CA LEU A 196 -13.37 5.39 -10.54
C LEU A 196 -13.41 3.86 -10.37
N LYS A 197 -12.73 3.10 -11.25
CA LYS A 197 -12.59 1.64 -11.13
C LYS A 197 -11.87 1.26 -9.84
N ASP A 198 -10.75 1.92 -9.56
CA ASP A 198 -9.98 1.68 -8.35
C ASP A 198 -10.81 1.98 -7.09
N GLU A 199 -11.55 3.09 -7.06
CA GLU A 199 -12.47 3.42 -5.95
C GLU A 199 -13.56 2.37 -5.76
N THR A 200 -14.16 1.87 -6.86
CA THR A 200 -15.15 0.80 -6.78
C THR A 200 -14.53 -0.50 -6.27
N TRP A 201 -13.34 -0.84 -6.73
CA TRP A 201 -12.63 -2.04 -6.33
C TRP A 201 -12.25 -1.99 -4.84
N VAL A 202 -11.84 -0.83 -4.34
CA VAL A 202 -11.57 -0.61 -2.92
C VAL A 202 -12.83 -0.81 -2.09
N LYS A 203 -13.98 -0.28 -2.52
CA LYS A 203 -15.26 -0.45 -1.82
C LYS A 203 -15.69 -1.92 -1.76
N GLU A 204 -15.62 -2.62 -2.89
CA GLU A 204 -15.98 -4.05 -2.95
C GLU A 204 -15.05 -4.92 -2.11
N THR A 205 -13.73 -4.66 -2.17
CA THR A 205 -12.74 -5.38 -1.38
C THR A 205 -12.93 -5.12 0.11
N ARG A 206 -13.25 -3.89 0.50
CA ARG A 206 -13.62 -3.56 1.89
C ARG A 206 -14.83 -4.35 2.35
N ALA A 207 -15.90 -4.40 1.55
CA ALA A 207 -17.09 -5.17 1.89
C ALA A 207 -16.76 -6.67 2.07
N LYS A 208 -15.94 -7.26 1.19
CA LYS A 208 -15.45 -8.65 1.31
C LYS A 208 -14.62 -8.86 2.59
N ALA A 209 -13.72 -7.94 2.90
CA ALA A 209 -12.89 -8.01 4.10
C ALA A 209 -13.72 -7.87 5.39
N GLU A 210 -14.80 -7.07 5.36
CA GLU A 210 -15.72 -6.93 6.50
C GLU A 210 -16.52 -8.20 6.78
N VAL A 211 -16.86 -9.00 5.75
CA VAL A 211 -17.54 -10.29 5.92
C VAL A 211 -16.60 -11.47 6.22
N GLY A 212 -15.29 -11.23 6.36
CA GLY A 212 -14.33 -12.24 6.79
C GLY A 212 -13.44 -12.83 5.70
N ASP A 213 -13.46 -12.28 4.48
CA ASP A 213 -12.59 -12.76 3.40
C ASP A 213 -11.12 -12.41 3.70
N GLY A 214 -10.32 -13.43 4.01
CA GLY A 214 -8.90 -13.24 4.35
C GLY A 214 -8.05 -12.74 3.18
N GLY A 215 -8.40 -13.06 1.94
CA GLY A 215 -7.69 -12.55 0.76
C GLY A 215 -7.92 -11.05 0.57
N ALA A 216 -9.16 -10.60 0.71
CA ALA A 216 -9.55 -9.20 0.65
C ALA A 216 -8.91 -8.38 1.79
N MET A 217 -8.82 -8.94 3.00
CA MET A 217 -8.08 -8.32 4.10
C MET A 217 -6.60 -8.15 3.76
N CYS A 218 -5.96 -9.17 3.18
CA CYS A 218 -4.56 -9.08 2.75
C CYS A 218 -4.37 -8.01 1.67
N LEU A 219 -5.29 -7.94 0.70
CA LEU A 219 -5.22 -6.97 -0.38
C LEU A 219 -5.38 -5.53 0.11
N LEU A 220 -6.33 -5.27 1.01
CA LEU A 220 -6.47 -3.96 1.66
C LEU A 220 -5.22 -3.59 2.44
N GLY A 221 -4.63 -4.55 3.16
CA GLY A 221 -3.35 -4.37 3.84
C GLY A 221 -2.26 -3.88 2.88
N ALA A 222 -2.16 -4.50 1.70
CA ALA A 222 -1.19 -4.12 0.67
C ALA A 222 -1.45 -2.73 0.09
N TRP A 223 -2.71 -2.36 -0.17
CA TRP A 223 -3.04 -1.03 -0.67
C TRP A 223 -2.77 0.08 0.34
N TYR A 224 -3.07 -0.15 1.63
CA TYR A 224 -2.66 0.77 2.69
C TYR A 224 -1.14 0.84 2.84
N GLY A 225 -0.43 -0.29 2.70
CA GLY A 225 1.03 -0.34 2.84
C GLY A 225 1.79 0.41 1.74
N SER A 226 1.25 0.36 0.52
CA SER A 226 1.84 1.01 -0.67
C SER A 226 1.26 2.41 -0.95
N GLY A 227 0.07 2.72 -0.46
CA GLY A 227 -0.65 3.95 -0.83
C GLY A 227 -1.23 3.92 -2.25
N MET A 228 -1.70 2.74 -2.69
CA MET A 228 -2.26 2.53 -4.03
C MET A 228 -3.79 2.67 -4.06
N LYS A 229 -4.36 2.69 -5.27
CA LYS A 229 -5.83 2.68 -5.49
C LYS A 229 -6.58 3.83 -4.83
N GLY A 230 -5.90 4.97 -4.66
CA GLY A 230 -6.44 6.18 -4.03
C GLY A 230 -6.44 6.14 -2.50
N LEU A 231 -5.81 5.15 -1.87
CA LEU A 231 -5.60 5.12 -0.42
C LEU A 231 -4.31 5.84 -0.05
N ALA A 232 -4.33 6.58 1.05
CA ALA A 232 -3.10 7.12 1.64
C ALA A 232 -2.26 5.98 2.24
N LYS A 233 -0.94 6.08 2.10
CA LYS A 233 0.01 5.14 2.71
C LYS A 233 -0.11 5.21 4.24
N ASP A 234 -0.51 4.11 4.85
CA ASP A 234 -0.70 3.95 6.29
C ASP A 234 -0.27 2.54 6.70
N LEU A 235 0.95 2.44 7.25
CA LEU A 235 1.53 1.17 7.69
C LEU A 235 0.80 0.59 8.91
N VAL A 236 0.17 1.42 9.74
CA VAL A 236 -0.56 0.96 10.93
C VAL A 236 -1.86 0.28 10.50
N GLN A 237 -2.61 0.91 9.59
CA GLN A 237 -3.79 0.29 8.99
C GLN A 237 -3.42 -0.97 8.20
N SER A 238 -2.33 -0.91 7.43
CA SER A 238 -1.79 -2.06 6.69
C SER A 238 -1.58 -3.27 7.61
N ARG A 239 -0.83 -3.08 8.71
CA ARG A 239 -0.58 -4.11 9.71
C ARG A 239 -1.86 -4.65 10.33
N ALA A 240 -2.82 -3.79 10.67
CA ALA A 240 -4.09 -4.22 11.28
C ALA A 240 -4.91 -5.10 10.32
N TRP A 241 -4.91 -4.79 9.02
CA TRP A 241 -5.57 -5.64 8.02
C TRP A 241 -4.85 -6.97 7.81
N TYR A 242 -3.52 -6.98 7.80
CA TYR A 242 -2.75 -8.22 7.75
C TYR A 242 -2.97 -9.09 8.98
N GLU A 243 -3.05 -8.52 10.17
CA GLU A 243 -3.38 -9.25 11.40
C GLU A 243 -4.74 -9.95 11.29
N ARG A 244 -5.76 -9.24 10.79
CA ARG A 244 -7.09 -9.83 10.55
C ARG A 244 -7.04 -10.94 9.50
N SER A 245 -6.28 -10.73 8.43
CA SER A 245 -6.07 -11.74 7.39
C SER A 245 -5.36 -13.00 7.92
N ALA A 246 -4.37 -12.80 8.79
CA ALA A 246 -3.66 -13.86 9.51
C ALA A 246 -4.59 -14.63 10.46
N ALA A 247 -5.47 -13.92 11.18
CA ALA A 247 -6.49 -14.54 12.04
C ALA A 247 -7.50 -15.39 11.23
N ALA A 248 -7.78 -15.02 9.97
CA ALA A 248 -8.56 -15.81 9.03
C ALA A 248 -7.76 -16.98 8.40
N ARG A 249 -6.53 -17.24 8.86
CA ARG A 249 -5.59 -18.27 8.35
C ARG A 249 -5.26 -18.13 6.87
N ASN A 250 -5.33 -16.91 6.33
CA ASN A 250 -4.92 -16.66 4.96
C ASN A 250 -3.38 -16.73 4.85
N PRO A 251 -2.80 -17.59 4.00
CA PRO A 251 -1.34 -17.75 3.93
C PRO A 251 -0.61 -16.49 3.47
N LYS A 252 -1.26 -15.65 2.64
CA LYS A 252 -0.72 -14.36 2.22
C LYS A 252 -0.71 -13.35 3.37
N GLY A 253 -1.82 -13.24 4.07
CA GLY A 253 -1.95 -12.42 5.27
C GLY A 253 -0.97 -12.81 6.37
N LEU A 254 -0.79 -14.12 6.61
CA LEU A 254 0.20 -14.62 7.58
C LEU A 254 1.62 -14.19 7.20
N GLY A 255 2.01 -14.34 5.94
CA GLY A 255 3.32 -13.90 5.46
C GLY A 255 3.55 -12.39 5.67
N SER A 256 2.62 -11.55 5.22
CA SER A 256 2.72 -10.10 5.37
C SER A 256 2.65 -9.64 6.83
N PHE A 257 1.83 -10.28 7.66
CA PHE A 257 1.78 -9.96 9.09
C PHE A 257 3.08 -10.35 9.81
N ALA A 258 3.65 -11.51 9.47
CA ALA A 258 4.97 -11.90 9.98
C ALA A 258 6.05 -10.89 9.61
N GLU A 259 6.04 -10.37 8.38
CA GLU A 259 6.96 -9.30 7.97
C GLU A 259 6.79 -8.05 8.83
N CYS A 260 5.55 -7.59 9.06
CA CYS A 260 5.30 -6.45 9.94
C CYS A 260 5.84 -6.67 11.38
N LEU A 261 5.71 -7.89 11.90
CA LEU A 261 6.21 -8.25 13.23
C LEU A 261 7.74 -8.32 13.28
N LEU A 262 8.38 -8.86 12.23
CA LEU A 262 9.83 -9.01 12.14
C LEU A 262 10.54 -7.68 11.85
N THR A 263 9.92 -6.77 11.10
CA THR A 263 10.51 -5.48 10.73
C THR A 263 10.09 -4.32 11.65
N GLY A 264 8.97 -4.47 12.36
CA GLY A 264 8.32 -3.36 13.07
C GLY A 264 7.55 -2.41 12.14
N ALA A 265 7.24 -2.81 10.91
CA ALA A 265 6.40 -1.98 10.03
C ALA A 265 5.01 -1.77 10.67
N GLY A 266 4.60 -0.51 10.82
CA GLY A 266 3.27 -0.16 11.35
C GLY A 266 3.07 -0.42 12.86
N GLY A 267 4.13 -0.69 13.64
CA GLY A 267 4.02 -0.85 15.09
C GLY A 267 5.31 -1.37 15.74
N SER A 268 5.22 -1.89 16.97
CA SER A 268 6.40 -2.50 17.62
C SER A 268 6.78 -3.83 16.98
N GLN A 269 8.08 -4.09 16.94
CA GLN A 269 8.63 -5.38 16.52
C GLN A 269 8.31 -6.45 17.58
N ASP A 270 7.93 -7.64 17.12
CA ASP A 270 7.80 -8.84 17.96
C ASP A 270 8.38 -10.02 17.18
N ILE A 271 9.67 -10.25 17.40
CA ILE A 271 10.43 -11.25 16.66
C ILE A 271 9.92 -12.66 16.97
N THR A 272 9.58 -12.94 18.23
CA THR A 272 9.13 -14.26 18.66
C THR A 272 7.79 -14.61 18.01
N LEU A 273 6.83 -13.70 18.05
CA LEU A 273 5.55 -13.89 17.36
C LEU A 273 5.75 -13.94 15.84
N GLY A 274 6.58 -13.06 15.29
CA GLY A 274 6.87 -13.02 13.85
C GLY A 274 7.38 -14.36 13.31
N LEU A 275 8.29 -15.03 14.03
CA LEU A 275 8.79 -16.36 13.67
C LEU A 275 7.75 -17.47 13.77
N VAL A 276 6.84 -17.40 14.74
CA VAL A 276 5.72 -18.34 14.83
C VAL A 276 4.80 -18.18 13.62
N ILE A 277 4.43 -16.94 13.30
CA ILE A 277 3.53 -16.64 12.18
C ILE A 277 4.18 -16.98 10.83
N VAL A 278 5.46 -16.67 10.63
CA VAL A 278 6.17 -16.99 9.36
C VAL A 278 6.27 -18.50 9.13
N THR A 279 6.46 -19.26 10.20
CA THR A 279 6.48 -20.74 10.15
C THR A 279 5.12 -21.27 9.74
N GLN A 280 4.03 -20.75 10.33
CA GLN A 280 2.66 -21.12 9.95
C GLN A 280 2.37 -20.76 8.47
N ALA A 281 2.84 -19.61 8.00
CA ALA A 281 2.70 -19.21 6.60
C ALA A 281 3.42 -20.21 5.66
N ALA A 282 4.65 -20.59 5.99
CA ALA A 282 5.44 -21.55 5.22
C ALA A 282 4.78 -22.95 5.19
N GLU A 283 4.26 -23.41 6.33
CA GLU A 283 3.55 -24.69 6.44
C GLU A 283 2.25 -24.73 5.62
N LEU A 284 1.55 -23.60 5.52
CA LEU A 284 0.37 -23.45 4.67
C LEU A 284 0.71 -23.23 3.19
N GLY A 285 2.00 -23.22 2.83
CA GLY A 285 2.48 -23.15 1.46
C GLY A 285 2.58 -21.74 0.89
N SER A 286 2.79 -20.72 1.72
CA SER A 286 3.22 -19.40 1.26
C SER A 286 4.70 -19.43 0.88
N ASP A 287 5.00 -19.01 -0.35
CA ASP A 287 6.36 -18.84 -0.84
C ASP A 287 7.16 -17.78 -0.06
N PHE A 288 6.53 -16.67 0.30
CA PHE A 288 7.13 -15.62 1.12
C PHE A 288 7.47 -16.15 2.51
N GLY A 289 6.54 -16.87 3.15
CA GLY A 289 6.79 -17.49 4.46
C GLY A 289 7.96 -18.49 4.40
N ALA A 290 7.99 -19.33 3.37
CA ALA A 290 9.08 -20.29 3.16
C ALA A 290 10.43 -19.59 2.93
N TYR A 291 10.45 -18.55 2.10
CA TYR A 291 11.66 -17.76 1.84
C TYR A 291 12.17 -17.06 3.11
N ALA A 292 11.31 -16.33 3.82
CA ALA A 292 11.70 -15.61 5.04
C ALA A 292 12.18 -16.58 6.15
N LEU A 293 11.54 -17.74 6.30
CA LEU A 293 12.00 -18.78 7.23
C LEU A 293 13.36 -19.36 6.81
N SER A 294 13.57 -19.52 5.51
CA SER A 294 14.85 -20.00 4.98
C SER A 294 16.00 -19.02 5.24
N GLU A 295 15.76 -17.72 5.09
CA GLU A 295 16.74 -16.68 5.40
C GLU A 295 17.06 -16.66 6.89
N ALA A 296 16.03 -16.79 7.75
CA ALA A 296 16.22 -16.87 9.20
C ALA A 296 17.13 -18.04 9.58
N PHE A 297 16.94 -19.23 8.99
CA PHE A 297 17.83 -20.38 9.20
C PHE A 297 19.20 -20.24 8.54
N PHE A 298 19.31 -19.55 7.41
CA PHE A 298 20.57 -19.38 6.69
C PHE A 298 21.52 -18.45 7.44
N PHE A 299 21.02 -17.27 7.85
CA PHE A 299 21.80 -16.27 8.56
C PHE A 299 21.86 -16.51 10.07
N GLY A 300 20.94 -17.30 10.63
CA GLY A 300 20.83 -17.48 12.09
C GLY A 300 20.35 -16.20 12.76
N ASN A 301 19.37 -15.55 12.15
CA ASN A 301 18.80 -14.30 12.65
C ASN A 301 17.59 -14.58 13.54
N TYR A 302 17.07 -13.55 14.21
CA TYR A 302 15.83 -13.63 14.99
C TYR A 302 15.87 -14.63 16.17
N GLY A 303 17.08 -15.02 16.61
CA GLY A 303 17.26 -16.02 17.67
C GLY A 303 17.26 -17.48 17.19
N LEU A 304 17.15 -17.73 15.88
CA LEU A 304 17.35 -19.05 15.30
C LEU A 304 18.84 -19.34 15.15
N GLN A 305 19.24 -20.58 15.44
CA GLN A 305 20.57 -21.04 15.09
C GLN A 305 20.67 -21.31 13.60
N LYS A 306 21.85 -21.02 13.02
CA LYS A 306 22.15 -21.35 11.63
C LYS A 306 21.90 -22.83 11.38
N ASN A 307 21.03 -23.14 10.42
CA ASN A 307 20.72 -24.50 10.02
C ASN A 307 20.59 -24.57 8.50
N SER A 308 21.71 -24.86 7.83
CA SER A 308 21.77 -24.96 6.37
C SER A 308 20.88 -26.07 5.80
N ALA A 309 20.54 -27.11 6.58
CA ALA A 309 19.63 -28.16 6.10
C ALA A 309 18.18 -27.65 6.01
N GLN A 310 17.72 -26.95 7.06
CA GLN A 310 16.39 -26.34 7.08
C GLN A 310 16.27 -25.20 6.08
N ALA A 311 17.29 -24.35 5.96
CA ALA A 311 17.30 -23.29 4.95
C ALA A 311 17.18 -23.87 3.52
N ARG A 312 17.97 -24.91 3.17
CA ARG A 312 17.84 -25.58 1.86
C ARG A 312 16.46 -26.18 1.64
N PHE A 313 15.87 -26.82 2.65
CA PHE A 313 14.56 -27.46 2.54
C PHE A 313 13.49 -26.44 2.12
N TRP A 314 13.43 -25.28 2.78
CA TRP A 314 12.46 -24.24 2.46
C TRP A 314 12.78 -23.50 1.15
N LEU A 315 14.06 -23.20 0.88
CA LEU A 315 14.47 -22.60 -0.40
C LEU A 315 14.07 -23.47 -1.60
N LYS A 316 14.27 -24.79 -1.49
CA LYS A 316 13.93 -25.73 -2.55
C LYS A 316 12.42 -25.70 -2.86
N LYS A 317 11.57 -25.65 -1.83
CA LYS A 317 10.11 -25.50 -2.01
C LYS A 317 9.70 -24.24 -2.75
N VAL A 318 10.44 -23.14 -2.57
CA VAL A 318 10.19 -21.87 -3.28
C VAL A 318 10.64 -21.98 -4.73
N VAL A 319 11.86 -22.46 -4.98
CA VAL A 319 12.47 -22.56 -6.32
C VAL A 319 11.76 -23.58 -7.20
N ASP A 320 11.40 -24.74 -6.63
CA ASP A 320 10.67 -25.80 -7.35
C ASP A 320 9.18 -25.42 -7.56
N GLY A 321 8.72 -24.30 -6.99
CA GLY A 321 7.35 -23.82 -7.13
C GLY A 321 6.31 -24.66 -6.40
N GLU A 322 6.71 -25.43 -5.39
CA GLU A 322 5.81 -26.28 -4.58
C GLU A 322 4.87 -25.47 -3.68
N CYS A 323 5.18 -24.19 -3.47
CA CYS A 323 4.35 -23.28 -2.69
C CYS A 323 3.07 -22.90 -3.46
N LYS A 324 1.91 -23.22 -2.89
CA LYS A 324 0.59 -22.96 -3.49
C LYS A 324 0.27 -21.48 -3.59
N PHE A 325 0.67 -20.71 -2.58
CA PHE A 325 0.34 -19.29 -2.49
C PHE A 325 1.56 -18.46 -2.85
N LYS A 326 1.44 -17.76 -3.99
CA LYS A 326 2.50 -16.92 -4.54
C LYS A 326 2.31 -15.46 -4.12
N ASN A 327 3.20 -14.98 -3.27
CA ASN A 327 3.29 -13.61 -2.76
C ASN A 327 4.69 -13.03 -2.90
N LEU A 328 5.67 -13.89 -3.20
CA LEU A 328 7.05 -13.51 -3.31
C LEU A 328 7.29 -12.92 -4.71
N HIS A 329 7.91 -11.73 -4.76
CA HIS A 329 8.28 -11.11 -6.04
C HIS A 329 9.28 -12.00 -6.81
N LYS A 330 9.24 -11.93 -8.15
CA LYS A 330 10.11 -12.77 -9.02
C LYS A 330 11.59 -12.62 -8.70
N ASP A 331 12.03 -11.42 -8.33
CA ASP A 331 13.41 -11.15 -7.94
C ASP A 331 13.83 -11.94 -6.70
N HIS A 332 12.93 -12.09 -5.73
CA HIS A 332 13.20 -12.85 -4.52
C HIS A 332 13.20 -14.36 -4.77
N VAL A 333 12.45 -14.85 -5.77
CA VAL A 333 12.59 -16.23 -6.25
C VAL A 333 13.98 -16.45 -6.86
N ALA A 334 14.49 -15.47 -7.63
CA ALA A 334 15.84 -15.52 -8.15
C ALA A 334 16.90 -15.44 -7.04
N LEU A 335 16.69 -14.61 -6.00
CA LEU A 335 17.55 -14.59 -4.81
C LEU A 335 17.53 -15.92 -4.07
N ALA A 336 16.37 -16.56 -3.93
CA ALA A 336 16.24 -17.89 -3.34
C ALA A 336 17.06 -18.94 -4.11
N ALA A 337 16.98 -18.91 -5.44
CA ALA A 337 17.80 -19.78 -6.29
C ALA A 337 19.30 -19.49 -6.12
N ASN A 338 19.71 -18.23 -6.08
CA ASN A 338 21.09 -17.85 -5.85
C ASN A 338 21.59 -18.33 -4.47
N MET A 339 20.80 -18.16 -3.40
CA MET A 339 21.14 -18.69 -2.08
C MET A 339 21.31 -20.21 -2.10
N LEU A 340 20.43 -20.94 -2.78
CA LEU A 340 20.53 -22.39 -2.92
C LEU A 340 21.83 -22.79 -3.64
N THR A 341 22.19 -22.11 -4.74
CA THR A 341 23.45 -22.38 -5.44
C THR A 341 24.70 -22.11 -4.59
N VAL A 342 24.68 -21.04 -3.79
CA VAL A 342 25.77 -20.74 -2.84
C VAL A 342 25.91 -21.84 -1.78
N MET A 343 24.79 -22.43 -1.35
CA MET A 343 24.78 -23.53 -0.38
C MET A 343 25.24 -24.87 -0.95
N ASP A 344 25.02 -25.08 -2.25
CA ASP A 344 25.42 -26.28 -2.99
C ASP A 344 26.85 -26.18 -3.55
N ALA A 345 27.45 -24.99 -3.52
CA ALA A 345 28.84 -24.80 -3.89
C ALA A 345 29.74 -25.67 -2.99
N PRO A 346 30.70 -26.42 -3.57
CA PRO A 346 31.63 -27.20 -2.77
C PRO A 346 32.34 -26.26 -1.80
N ARG A 347 32.42 -26.63 -0.52
CA ARG A 347 33.27 -25.93 0.44
C ARG A 347 34.67 -25.93 -0.16
N GLN A 348 35.14 -24.78 -0.65
CA GLN A 348 36.53 -24.64 -1.02
C GLN A 348 37.33 -25.08 0.22
N SER A 349 38.14 -26.11 0.06
CA SER A 349 39.04 -26.54 1.12
C SER A 349 39.86 -25.30 1.49
N ARG A 350 39.69 -24.81 2.72
CA ARG A 350 40.71 -23.97 3.33
C ARG A 350 41.87 -24.92 3.64
N ASP A 351 42.62 -25.25 2.60
CA ASP A 351 43.95 -25.80 2.73
C ASP A 351 44.90 -24.61 2.95
N VAL A 352 45.16 -24.29 4.21
CA VAL A 352 46.42 -23.68 4.67
C VAL A 352 46.78 -24.29 6.01
#